data_AF-A0A929QXT8-F1
#
_entry.id   AF-A0A929QXT8-F1
#
_cell.length_a   1.000
_cell.length_b   1.000
_cell.length_c   1.000
_cell.angle_alpha   90.00
_cell.angle_beta   90.00
_cell.angle_gamma   90.00
#
_symmetry.space_group_name_H-M   'P 1'
#
loop_
_entity.id
_entity.type
_entity.pdbx_description
1 polymer ?
#
loop_
_entity_poly.entity_id
_entity_poly.type
_entity_poly.pdbx_seq_one_letter_code
_entity_poly.pdbx_strand_id
1 'polypeptide(L)' 'MTRSEDALASSTSDASLARSKARSAEIDLAIDQDPSHFRVLTGDRPTGHLHLGHYFGTLRNRVLLQDRGVDTW' A
#
# COMPACT_ATOMS: atom_id res chain seq x y z
N MET A 1 -13.22 -27.98 11.62
CA MET A 1 -11.81 -27.71 11.35
C MET A 1 -10.97 -28.42 12.40
N THR A 2 -9.97 -29.15 11.96
CA THR A 2 -9.01 -29.83 12.84
C THR A 2 -7.89 -28.86 13.23
N ARG A 3 -7.25 -29.09 14.38
CA ARG A 3 -6.12 -28.27 14.86
C ARG A 3 -4.97 -28.15 13.84
N SER A 4 -4.79 -29.17 13.00
CA SER A 4 -3.79 -29.18 11.93
C SER A 4 -4.18 -28.30 10.75
N GLU A 5 -5.47 -28.23 10.40
CA GLU A 5 -5.99 -27.33 9.36
C GLU A 5 -5.82 -25.86 9.76
N ASP A 6 -6.16 -25.52 11.02
CA ASP A 6 -6.01 -24.16 11.54
C ASP A 6 -4.53 -23.73 11.60
N ALA A 7 -3.63 -24.63 12.01
CA ALA A 7 -2.20 -24.36 12.04
C ALA A 7 -1.63 -24.12 10.63
N LEU A 8 -2.07 -24.90 9.64
CA LEU A 8 -1.67 -24.71 8.25
C LEU A 8 -2.20 -23.37 7.69
N ALA A 9 -3.46 -23.02 7.97
CA ALA A 9 -4.06 -21.75 7.56
C ALA A 9 -3.35 -20.53 8.18
N SER A 10 -2.97 -20.61 9.46
CA SER A 10 -2.18 -19.55 10.11
C SER A 10 -0.81 -19.42 9.45
N SER A 11 -0.11 -20.53 9.22
CA SER A 11 1.24 -20.52 8.63
C SER A 11 1.28 -19.92 7.22
N THR A 12 0.25 -20.19 6.41
CA THR A 12 0.12 -19.65 5.05
C THR A 12 -0.22 -18.16 5.07
N SER A 13 -1.03 -17.72 6.02
CA SER A 13 -1.36 -16.31 6.24
C SER A 13 -0.12 -15.51 6.65
N ASP A 14 0.67 -16.03 7.60
CA ASP A 14 1.91 -15.40 8.07
C ASP A 14 2.94 -15.29 6.96
N ALA A 15 3.13 -16.36 6.18
CA ALA A 15 4.03 -16.34 5.03
C ALA A 15 3.59 -15.31 3.97
N SER A 16 2.28 -15.21 3.70
CA SER A 16 1.73 -14.24 2.75
C SER A 16 1.92 -12.80 3.22
N LEU A 17 1.71 -12.54 4.52
CA LEU A 17 1.96 -11.24 5.14
C LEU A 17 3.45 -10.86 5.07
N ALA A 18 4.34 -11.80 5.41
CA ALA A 18 5.79 -11.58 5.35
C ALA A 18 6.23 -11.23 3.92
N ARG A 19 5.73 -11.95 2.91
CA ARG A 19 6.03 -11.64 1.50
C ARG A 19 5.55 -10.25 1.10
N SER A 20 4.33 -9.88 1.50
CA SER A 20 3.75 -8.57 1.20
C SER A 20 4.57 -7.43 1.82
N LYS A 21 5.00 -7.60 3.08
CA LYS A 21 5.88 -6.65 3.77
C LYS A 21 7.24 -6.53 3.08
N ALA A 22 7.89 -7.64 2.75
CA ALA A 22 9.16 -7.64 2.03
C ALA A 22 9.05 -6.92 0.68
N ARG A 23 7.98 -7.19 -0.08
CA ARG A 23 7.73 -6.52 -1.36
C ARG A 23 7.49 -5.02 -1.19
N SER A 24 6.77 -4.61 -0.15
CA SER A 24 6.57 -3.19 0.15
C SER A 24 7.90 -2.48 0.39
N ALA A 25 8.78 -3.08 1.21
CA ALA A 25 10.10 -2.51 1.50
C ALA A 25 10.99 -2.43 0.25
N GLU A 26 10.96 -3.45 -0.62
CA GLU A 26 11.64 -3.41 -1.92
C GLU A 26 11.16 -2.23 -2.79
N ILE A 27 9.85 -1.99 -2.83
CA ILE A 27 9.25 -0.89 -3.61
C ILE A 27 9.62 0.46 -2.99
N ASP A 28 9.59 0.59 -1.67
CA ASP A 28 9.97 1.82 -0.99
C ASP A 28 11.43 2.19 -1.31
N LEU A 29 12.35 1.24 -1.23
CA LEU A 29 13.75 1.48 -1.61
C LEU A 29 13.88 1.88 -3.09
N ALA A 30 13.11 1.24 -3.98
CA ALA A 30 13.16 1.56 -5.40
C ALA A 30 12.61 2.97 -5.70
N ILE A 31 11.56 3.41 -5.01
CA ILE A 31 11.02 4.77 -5.12
C ILE A 31 12.06 5.80 -4.67
N ASP A 32 12.77 5.53 -3.56
CA ASP A 32 13.80 6.45 -3.07
C ASP A 32 15.01 6.54 -4.01
N GLN A 33 15.29 5.48 -4.78
CA GLN A 33 16.39 5.43 -5.73
C GLN A 33 16.05 6.12 -7.06
N ASP A 34 14.91 5.78 -7.65
CA ASP A 34 14.44 6.35 -8.90
C ASP A 34 12.89 6.37 -8.94
N PRO A 35 12.27 7.47 -8.50
CA PRO A 35 10.82 7.59 -8.46
C PRO A 35 10.19 7.70 -9.86
N SER A 36 10.98 8.04 -10.89
CA SER A 36 10.47 8.23 -12.26
C SER A 36 9.98 6.93 -12.92
N HIS A 37 10.42 5.79 -12.38
CA HIS A 37 9.95 4.46 -12.78
C HIS A 37 8.53 4.15 -12.30
N PHE A 38 7.96 4.97 -11.41
CA PHE A 38 6.65 4.76 -10.83
C PHE A 38 5.67 5.83 -11.31
N ARG A 39 4.47 5.36 -11.68
CA ARG A 39 3.32 6.21 -11.99
C ARG A 39 2.10 5.71 -11.23
N VAL A 40 1.41 6.61 -10.54
CA VAL A 40 0.19 6.30 -9.79
C VAL A 40 -0.97 7.12 -10.31
N LEU A 41 -2.02 6.44 -10.76
CA LEU A 41 -3.32 7.05 -11.03
C LEU A 41 -4.21 6.92 -9.80
N THR A 42 -4.79 8.01 -9.36
CA THR A 42 -5.61 8.06 -8.15
C THR A 42 -6.78 9.00 -8.34
N GLY A 43 -7.86 8.78 -7.58
CA GLY A 43 -9.05 9.60 -7.68
C GLY A 43 -9.99 9.32 -6.52
N ASP A 44 -10.78 10.33 -6.15
CA ASP A 44 -11.79 10.24 -5.10
C ASP A 44 -13.16 10.49 -5.72
N ARG A 45 -14.17 9.73 -5.29
CA ARG A 45 -15.54 9.89 -5.76
C ARG A 45 -16.19 11.09 -5.04
N PRO A 46 -16.58 12.19 -5.72
CA PRO A 46 -17.03 13.41 -5.05
C PRO A 46 -18.51 13.32 -4.65
N THR A 47 -18.84 12.51 -3.64
CA THR A 47 -20.23 12.35 -3.13
C THR A 47 -20.56 13.18 -1.90
N GLY A 48 -19.68 14.08 -1.48
CA GLY A 48 -19.91 14.93 -0.32
C GLY A 48 -18.61 15.54 0.18
N HIS A 49 -18.67 16.13 1.37
CA HIS A 49 -17.48 16.69 2.03
C HIS A 49 -16.46 15.60 2.34
N LEU A 50 -15.20 15.96 2.23
CA LEU A 50 -14.10 15.13 2.71
C LEU A 50 -14.21 14.99 4.24
N HIS A 51 -13.83 13.81 4.71
CA HIS A 51 -13.77 13.46 6.13
C HIS A 51 -12.46 12.74 6.43
N LEU A 52 -12.13 12.53 7.70
CA LEU A 52 -10.87 11.94 8.13
C LEU A 52 -10.53 10.60 7.46
N GLY A 53 -11.54 9.76 7.19
CA GLY A 53 -11.34 8.54 6.40
C GLY A 53 -10.68 8.75 5.02
N HIS A 54 -10.96 9.86 4.33
CA HIS A 54 -10.27 10.19 3.07
C HIS A 54 -8.80 10.54 3.30
N TYR A 55 -8.51 11.26 4.39
CA TYR A 55 -7.13 11.60 4.75
C TYR A 55 -6.28 10.35 5.00
N PHE A 56 -6.77 9.44 5.84
CA PHE A 56 -6.06 8.20 6.15
C PHE A 56 -6.10 7.18 5.02
N GLY A 57 -7.18 7.15 4.23
CA GLY A 57 -7.39 6.17 3.18
C GLY A 57 -6.64 6.46 1.89
N THR A 58 -6.51 7.73 1.49
CA THR A 58 -5.93 8.10 0.19
C THR A 58 -5.01 9.31 0.25
N LEU A 59 -5.46 10.44 0.80
CA LEU A 59 -4.80 11.74 0.60
C LEU A 59 -3.40 11.79 1.20
N ARG A 60 -3.19 11.27 2.42
CA ARG A 60 -1.88 11.31 3.08
C ARG A 60 -0.81 10.58 2.27
N ASN A 61 -1.15 9.39 1.75
CA ASN A 61 -0.20 8.59 0.98
C ASN A 61 0.07 9.20 -0.40
N ARG A 62 -0.97 9.78 -1.03
CA ARG A 62 -0.82 10.51 -2.30
C ARG A 62 0.21 11.63 -2.18
N VAL A 63 0.08 12.48 -1.16
CA VAL A 63 1.03 13.58 -0.90
C VAL A 63 2.43 13.03 -0.62
N LEU A 64 2.56 11.99 0.19
CA LEU A 64 3.87 11.38 0.48
C LEU A 64 4.57 10.89 -0.79
N LEU A 65 3.85 10.25 -1.71
CA LEU A 65 4.42 9.77 -2.98
C LEU A 65 4.78 10.92 -3.92
N GLN A 66 3.95 11.97 -3.96
CA GLN A 66 4.24 13.20 -4.70
C GLN A 66 5.52 13.87 -4.20
N ASP A 67 5.67 14.01 -2.89
CA ASP A 67 6.86 14.60 -2.27
C ASP A 67 8.13 13.76 -2.53
N ARG A 68 7.97 12.44 -2.72
CA ARG A 68 9.06 11.53 -3.13
C ARG A 68 9.35 11.56 -4.64
N GLY A 69 8.65 12.40 -5.42
CA GLY A 69 8.89 12.59 -6.85
C GLY A 69 8.22 11.55 -7.76
N VAL A 70 7.29 10.75 -7.22
CA VAL A 70 6.51 9.79 -8.03
C VAL A 70 5.55 10.57 -8.93
N ASP A 71 5.45 10.15 -10.19
CA ASP A 71 4.50 10.73 -11.14
C ASP A 71 3.07 10.36 -10.76
N THR A 72 2.24 11.34 -10.40
CA THR A 72 0.87 11.11 -9.90
C THR A 72 -0.16 11.88 -10.72
N TRP A 73 -1.27 11.21 -11.04
CA TRP A 73 -2.36 11.72 -11.87
C TRP A 73 -3.71 11.47 -11.20
#